data_AF-A0A821I2G2-F1
#
_entry.id   AF-A0A821I2G2-F1
#
_cell.length_a   1.000
_cell.length_b   1.000
_cell.length_c   1.000
_cell.angle_alpha   90.00
_cell.angle_beta   90.00
_cell.angle_gamma   90.00
#
_symmetry.space_group_name_H-M   'P 1'
#
loop_
_entity.id
_entity.type
_entity.pdbx_description
1 polymer ?
#
loop_
_entity_poly.entity_id
_entity_poly.type
_entity_poly.pdbx_seq_one_letter_code
_entity_poly.pdbx_strand_id
1 'polypeptide(L)'
;MLPQEQALNSLMKFLSAYGYRKVKGISTDTIKNLPSIVLNENVFVYGKTIYKQTTGGTMGSSLTLTLANIFMSKCQKNIVEEQTKTDEFYGRYIDDIFMTWNRFEEELRK
;
A
#
# COMPACT_ATOMS: atom_id res chain seq x y z
N MET A 1 -5.42 -7.24 4.47
CA MET A 1 -6.12 -6.82 3.22
C MET A 1 -5.96 -5.31 3.04
N LEU A 2 -5.81 -4.83 1.80
CA LEU A 2 -5.64 -3.41 1.48
C LEU A 2 -6.95 -2.62 1.72
N PRO A 3 -7.02 -1.70 2.70
CA PRO A 3 -8.23 -0.91 2.93
C PRO A 3 -8.37 0.16 1.84
N GLN A 4 -9.49 0.17 1.11
CA GLN A 4 -9.63 0.94 -0.13
C GLN A 4 -9.47 2.45 0.11
N GLU A 5 -10.17 3.03 1.09
CA GLU A 5 -10.03 4.45 1.42
C GLU A 5 -8.62 4.81 1.87
N GLN A 6 -7.99 3.96 2.69
CA GLN A 6 -6.65 4.24 3.20
C GLN A 6 -5.61 4.16 2.08
N ALA A 7 -5.80 3.26 1.11
CA ALA A 7 -4.96 3.16 -0.07
C ALA A 7 -5.06 4.43 -0.92
N LEU A 8 -6.27 4.92 -1.20
CA LEU A 8 -6.49 6.16 -1.95
C LEU A 8 -5.92 7.38 -1.22
N ASN A 9 -6.10 7.45 0.11
CA ASN A 9 -5.54 8.52 0.92
C ASN A 9 -4.00 8.45 0.94
N SER A 10 -3.41 7.26 0.95
CA SER A 10 -1.96 7.07 0.89
C SER A 10 -1.41 7.47 -0.48
N LEU A 11 -2.10 7.16 -1.57
CA LEU A 11 -1.78 7.65 -2.92
C LEU A 11 -1.77 9.19 -2.97
N MET A 12 -2.80 9.85 -2.44
CA MET A 12 -2.85 11.32 -2.43
C MET A 12 -1.73 11.95 -1.59
N LYS A 13 -1.42 11.35 -0.43
CA LYS A 13 -0.29 11.78 0.40
C LYS A 13 1.04 11.58 -0.32
N PHE A 14 1.22 10.47 -1.03
CA PHE A 14 2.40 10.18 -1.82
C PHE A 14 2.57 11.24 -2.93
N LEU A 15 1.54 11.49 -3.75
CA LEU A 15 1.60 12.50 -4.80
C LEU A 15 1.94 13.89 -4.26
N SER A 16 1.32 14.28 -3.15
CA SER A 16 1.59 15.57 -2.49
C SER A 16 3.02 15.66 -1.95
N ALA A 17 3.53 14.59 -1.33
CA ALA A 17 4.89 14.54 -0.78
C ALA A 17 5.99 14.72 -1.85
N TYR A 18 5.74 14.28 -3.08
CA TYR A 18 6.63 14.49 -4.23
C TYR A 18 6.31 15.76 -5.04
N GLY A 19 5.41 16.61 -4.56
CA GLY A 19 5.08 17.90 -5.18
C GLY A 19 4.22 17.80 -6.45
N TYR A 20 3.58 16.66 -6.72
CA TYR A 20 2.73 16.49 -7.89
C TYR A 20 1.36 17.16 -7.69
N ARG A 21 1.06 18.15 -8.55
CA ARG A 21 -0.29 18.70 -8.74
C ARG A 21 -0.98 18.16 -9.99
N LYS A 22 -0.18 17.78 -10.99
CA LYS A 22 -0.60 17.10 -12.21
C LYS A 22 0.47 16.08 -12.61
N VAL A 23 0.06 14.95 -13.17
CA VAL A 23 0.96 13.95 -13.76
C VAL A 23 0.61 13.83 -15.23
N LYS A 24 1.55 14.20 -16.11
CA LYS A 24 1.34 14.20 -17.57
C LYS A 24 0.06 14.94 -18.00
N GLY A 25 -0.25 16.05 -17.34
CA GLY A 25 -1.45 16.87 -17.60
C GLY A 25 -2.72 16.42 -16.87
N ILE A 26 -2.73 15.23 -16.25
CA ILE A 26 -3.87 14.70 -15.49
C ILE A 26 -3.85 15.26 -14.07
N SER A 27 -4.98 15.75 -13.55
CA SER A 27 -5.08 16.25 -12.17
C SER A 27 -4.98 15.12 -11.15
N THR A 28 -4.50 15.44 -9.94
CA THR A 28 -4.46 14.49 -8.83
C THR A 28 -5.84 13.97 -8.43
N ASP A 29 -6.90 14.77 -8.61
CA ASP A 29 -8.28 14.32 -8.36
C ASP A 29 -8.71 13.23 -9.34
N THR A 30 -8.39 13.39 -10.63
CA THR A 30 -8.63 12.33 -11.63
C THR A 30 -7.80 11.08 -11.30
N ILE A 31 -6.55 11.25 -10.88
CA ILE A 31 -5.66 10.14 -10.47
C ILE A 31 -6.19 9.44 -9.21
N LYS A 32 -6.94 10.11 -8.34
CA LYS A 32 -7.64 9.49 -7.20
C LYS A 32 -8.91 8.76 -7.64
N ASN A 33 -9.67 9.34 -8.56
CA ASN A 33 -10.96 8.82 -8.98
C ASN A 33 -10.83 7.53 -9.79
N LEU A 34 -9.82 7.42 -10.67
CA LEU A 34 -9.64 6.22 -11.50
C LEU A 34 -9.42 4.94 -10.65
N PRO A 35 -8.49 4.91 -9.68
CA PRO A 35 -8.33 3.75 -8.82
C PRO A 35 -9.50 3.55 -7.86
N SER A 36 -10.23 4.60 -7.48
CA SER A 36 -11.45 4.47 -6.67
C SER A 36 -12.49 3.61 -7.36
N ILE A 37 -12.69 3.81 -8.67
CA ILE A 37 -13.60 2.98 -9.47
C ILE A 37 -13.13 1.52 -9.49
N VAL A 38 -11.84 1.28 -9.75
CA VAL A 38 -11.28 -0.08 -9.80
C VAL A 38 -11.42 -0.81 -8.46
N LEU A 39 -11.22 -0.10 -7.35
CA LEU A 39 -11.30 -0.66 -6.01
C LEU A 39 -12.74 -0.90 -5.54
N ASN A 40 -13.68 -0.03 -5.93
CA ASN A 40 -15.06 -0.07 -5.46
C ASN A 40 -15.99 -0.88 -6.36
N GLU A 41 -15.71 -0.98 -7.66
CA GLU A 41 -16.53 -1.74 -8.62
C GLU A 41 -15.93 -3.10 -8.98
N ASN A 42 -15.15 -3.65 -8.05
CA ASN A 42 -14.52 -4.95 -8.20
C ASN A 42 -15.52 -6.09 -7.92
N VAL A 43 -15.80 -6.88 -8.94
CA VAL A 43 -16.69 -8.06 -8.88
C VAL A 43 -15.96 -9.30 -9.39
N PHE A 44 -16.27 -10.46 -8.82
CA PHE A 44 -15.74 -11.73 -9.25
C PHE A 44 -16.83 -12.81 -9.27
N VAL A 45 -16.60 -13.85 -10.06
CA VAL A 45 -17.52 -14.98 -10.20
C VAL A 45 -16.92 -16.19 -9.49
N TYR A 46 -17.74 -16.86 -8.68
CA TYR A 46 -17.40 -18.16 -8.12
C TYR A 46 -18.57 -19.12 -8.29
N GLY A 47 -18.35 -20.19 -9.05
CA GLY A 47 -19.42 -21.08 -9.52
C GLY A 47 -20.42 -20.34 -10.42
N LYS A 48 -21.68 -20.24 -9.98
CA LYS A 48 -22.76 -19.53 -10.70
C LYS A 48 -23.17 -18.21 -10.02
N THR A 49 -22.38 -17.76 -9.04
CA THR A 49 -22.71 -16.59 -8.21
C THR A 49 -21.71 -15.47 -8.47
N ILE A 50 -22.23 -14.24 -8.56
CA ILE A 50 -21.44 -13.01 -8.68
C ILE A 50 -21.30 -12.40 -7.29
N TYR A 51 -20.06 -12.06 -6.93
CA TYR A 51 -19.71 -11.44 -5.66
C TYR A 51 -19.06 -10.07 -5.90
N LYS A 52 -19.37 -9.11 -5.02
CA LYS A 52 -18.67 -7.82 -4.98
C LYS A 52 -17.64 -7.85 -3.87
N GLN A 53 -16.39 -7.55 -4.19
CA GLN A 53 -15.34 -7.44 -3.19
C GLN A 53 -15.50 -6.12 -2.42
N THR A 54 -15.84 -6.20 -1.14
CA THR A 54 -16.10 -5.03 -0.29
C THR A 54 -14.85 -4.50 0.41
N THR A 55 -13.76 -5.26 0.43
CA THR A 55 -12.49 -4.85 1.05
C THR A 55 -11.33 -5.54 0.34
N GLY A 56 -10.19 -4.85 0.23
CA GLY A 56 -9.05 -5.32 -0.56
C GLY A 56 -9.10 -4.82 -1.99
N GLY A 57 -8.27 -5.43 -2.84
CA GLY A 57 -8.33 -5.29 -4.28
C GLY A 57 -8.15 -6.63 -4.95
N THR A 58 -8.36 -6.66 -6.27
CA THR A 58 -8.24 -7.87 -7.08
C THR A 58 -6.81 -8.39 -7.07
N MET A 59 -6.62 -9.66 -6.74
CA MET A 59 -5.33 -10.33 -6.91
C MET A 59 -4.96 -10.37 -8.39
N GLY A 60 -3.69 -10.12 -8.73
CA GLY A 60 -3.21 -10.05 -10.12
C GLY A 60 -3.38 -8.68 -10.79
N SER A 61 -4.06 -7.71 -10.16
CA SER A 61 -4.10 -6.33 -10.65
C SER A 61 -2.79 -5.60 -10.34
N SER A 62 -2.10 -5.15 -11.40
CA SER A 62 -0.88 -4.33 -11.27
C SER A 62 -1.15 -3.00 -10.54
N LEU A 63 -2.35 -2.43 -10.71
CA LEU A 63 -2.77 -1.24 -9.98
C LEU A 63 -2.93 -1.53 -8.49
N THR A 64 -3.58 -2.64 -8.13
CA THR A 64 -3.78 -3.03 -6.74
C THR A 64 -2.43 -3.26 -6.04
N LEU A 65 -1.48 -3.92 -6.71
CA LEU A 65 -0.12 -4.11 -6.18
C LEU A 65 0.61 -2.77 -5.99
N THR A 66 0.46 -1.84 -6.93
CA THR A 66 1.05 -0.50 -6.82
C THR A 66 0.49 0.27 -5.62
N LEU A 67 -0.84 0.24 -5.44
CA LEU A 67 -1.50 0.86 -4.30
C LEU A 67 -1.11 0.21 -2.97
N ALA A 68 -0.96 -1.12 -2.95
CA ALA A 68 -0.46 -1.84 -1.78
C ALA A 68 0.95 -1.39 -1.42
N ASN A 69 1.85 -1.26 -2.40
CA ASN A 69 3.21 -0.78 -2.17
C ASN A 69 3.26 0.65 -1.60
N ILE A 70 2.43 1.55 -2.13
CA ILE A 70 2.32 2.93 -1.63
C ILE A 70 1.77 2.96 -0.20
N PHE A 71 0.71 2.18 0.07
CA PHE A 71 0.14 2.04 1.40
C PHE A 71 1.16 1.49 2.39
N MET A 72 1.85 0.41 2.04
CA MET A 72 2.88 -0.21 2.88
C MET A 72 4.07 0.70 3.12
N SER A 73 4.48 1.51 2.14
CA SER A 73 5.53 2.52 2.33
C SER A 73 5.20 3.50 3.47
N LYS A 74 3.92 3.83 3.66
CA LYS A 74 3.47 4.66 4.78
C LYS A 74 3.45 3.87 6.09
N CYS A 75 2.95 2.64 6.09
CA CYS A 75 2.85 1.79 7.29
C CYS A 75 4.21 1.45 7.87
N GLN A 76 5.19 1.12 7.02
CA GLN A 76 6.52 0.68 7.46
C GLN A 76 7.50 1.82 7.72
N LYS A 77 7.10 3.08 7.49
CA LYS A 77 8.01 4.24 7.52
C LYS A 77 8.82 4.28 8.82
N ASN A 78 8.15 4.14 9.96
CA ASN A 78 8.82 4.21 11.26
C ASN A 78 9.78 3.02 11.49
N ILE A 79 9.40 1.82 11.05
CA ILE A 79 10.23 0.61 11.17
C ILE A 79 11.51 0.79 10.34
N VAL A 80 11.36 1.26 9.09
CA VAL A 80 12.51 1.53 8.21
C VAL A 80 13.41 2.60 8.79
N GLU A 81 12.84 3.69 9.31
CA GLU A 81 13.60 4.77 9.96
C GLU A 81 14.34 4.29 11.21
N GLU A 82 13.74 3.39 12.00
CA GLU A 82 14.38 2.81 13.17
C GLU A 82 15.53 1.88 12.77
N GLN A 83 15.28 0.93 11.88
CA GLN A 83 16.28 -0.03 11.40
C GLN A 83 17.47 0.67 10.74
N THR A 84 17.22 1.77 10.02
CA THR A 84 18.29 2.60 9.44
C THR A 84 19.16 3.25 10.51
N LYS A 85 18.60 3.64 11.66
CA LYS A 85 19.36 4.26 12.77
C LYS A 85 20.21 3.26 13.54
N THR A 86 19.78 2.00 13.58
CA THR A 86 20.43 0.91 14.33
C THR A 86 21.37 0.06 13.48
N ASP A 87 21.59 0.44 12.22
CA ASP A 87 22.37 -0.31 11.23
C ASP A 87 21.84 -1.75 11.03
N GLU A 88 20.52 -1.87 11.08
CA GLU A 88 19.77 -3.10 10.85
C GLU A 88 19.19 -3.11 9.42
N PHE A 89 19.05 -4.29 8.82
CA PHE A 89 18.45 -4.47 7.52
C PHE A 89 16.93 -4.59 7.61
N TYR A 90 16.21 -3.86 6.74
CA TYR A 90 14.78 -4.06 6.48
C TYR A 90 14.52 -4.26 4.98
N GLY A 91 13.86 -5.35 4.63
CA GLY A 91 13.44 -5.68 3.27
C GLY A 91 11.98 -6.12 3.22
N ARG A 92 11.28 -5.74 2.15
CA ARG A 92 9.91 -6.20 1.87
C ARG A 92 9.83 -6.70 0.42
N TYR A 93 9.29 -7.89 0.23
CA TYR A 93 8.91 -8.43 -1.08
C TYR A 93 7.42 -8.74 -1.11
N ILE A 94 6.64 -7.86 -1.72
CA ILE A 94 5.17 -7.93 -1.76
C ILE A 94 4.60 -8.03 -0.33
N ASP A 95 4.23 -9.24 0.11
CA ASP A 95 3.63 -9.53 1.40
C ASP A 95 4.65 -10.09 2.42
N ASP A 96 5.86 -10.44 1.98
CA ASP A 96 6.93 -10.95 2.84
C ASP A 96 7.81 -9.82 3.36
N ILE A 97 8.13 -9.87 4.65
CA ILE A 97 9.04 -8.93 5.33
C ILE A 97 10.20 -9.72 5.92
N PHE A 98 11.40 -9.19 5.74
CA PHE A 98 12.61 -9.67 6.40
C PHE A 98 13.29 -8.49 7.09
N MET A 99 13.64 -8.66 8.37
CA MET A 99 14.40 -7.67 9.13
C MET A 99 15.42 -8.34 10.04
N THR A 100 16.51 -7.63 10.33
CA THR A 100 17.50 -8.07 11.32
C THR A 100 17.27 -7.38 12.66
N TRP A 101 17.64 -8.06 13.75
CA TRP A 101 17.62 -7.50 15.09
C TRP A 101 19.00 -7.66 15.74
N ASN A 102 19.68 -6.56 16.07
CA ASN A 102 21.02 -6.57 16.68
C ASN A 102 21.03 -6.07 18.14
N ARG A 103 19.84 -5.87 18.73
CA ARG A 103 19.63 -5.47 20.13
C ARG A 103 19.24 -6.67 21.01
N PHE A 104 19.03 -6.41 22.29
CA PHE A 104 18.59 -7.44 23.25
C PHE A 104 17.23 -8.03 22.85
N GLU A 105 17.04 -9.34 23.05
CA GLU A 105 15.81 -10.04 22.67
C GLU A 105 14.61 -9.54 23.48
N GLU A 106 14.83 -9.11 24.71
CA GLU A 106 13.82 -8.55 25.61
C GLU A 106 13.20 -7.26 25.07
N GLU A 107 13.92 -6.51 24.24
CA GLU A 107 13.42 -5.30 23.59
C GLU A 107 12.48 -5.63 22.41
N LEU A 108 12.68 -6.78 21.75
CA LEU A 108 11.85 -7.22 20.63
C LEU A 108 10.48 -7.76 21.09
N ARG A 109 10.40 -8.23 22.34
CA ARG A 109 9.19 -8.89 22.89
C ARG A 109 8.20 -7.93 23.57
N LYS A 110 8.49 -6.63 23.61
CA LYS A 110 7.63 -5.59 24.20
C LYS A 110 6.66 -5.01 23.17
#